data_AF-A0A2S0P8U9-F1
#
_entry.id   AF-A0A2S0P8U9-F1
#
_cell.length_a   1.000
_cell.length_b   1.000
_cell.length_c   1.000
_cell.angle_alpha   90.00
_cell.angle_beta   90.00
_cell.angle_gamma   90.00
#
_symmetry.space_group_name_H-M   'P 1'
#
loop_
_entity.id
_entity.type
_entity.pdbx_description
1 polymer ?
#
loop_
_entity_poly.entity_id
_entity_poly.type
_entity_poly.pdbx_seq_one_letter_code
_entity_poly.pdbx_strand_id
1 'polypeptide(L)'
;MVVSPWSLSVLLVDDVSLNRDIVARMLSGLGHRAETVPTGSDALERGRQQVFDLVLMDVHMPGLDGLETTRCWRDPAAGLLDPDTPVIALTADGRPVGRTLALQAGMNGCLTKPVGLAQLSGAIDLAISLQLERGIDLAPNPALLRPLLDAADPAVSRGLLAGYARIRVDWRSQERQRLLGSLHALKGCAGQTGMARIQARVERLETRVWQGGWPSRRAIRALGRVIRSVNA
;
A
#
# COMPACT_ATOMS: atom_id res chain seq x y z
N MET A 1 11.23 -7.83 -0.13
CA MET A 1 10.83 -6.54 -0.74
C MET A 1 9.78 -5.94 0.18
N VAL A 2 10.10 -4.84 0.86
CA VAL A 2 9.19 -4.22 1.81
C VAL A 2 8.27 -3.31 1.01
N VAL A 3 6.99 -3.64 0.96
CA VAL A 3 5.98 -2.79 0.33
C VAL A 3 5.63 -1.70 1.35
N SER A 4 5.55 -0.44 0.91
CA SER A 4 5.26 0.69 1.79
C SER A 4 3.87 0.58 2.44
N PRO A 5 3.69 1.00 3.71
CA PRO A 5 2.38 1.08 4.38
C PRO A 5 1.39 2.01 3.69
N TRP A 6 1.84 2.90 2.81
CA TRP A 6 1.01 3.93 2.19
C TRP A 6 0.82 3.70 0.67
N SER A 7 -0.37 4.03 0.18
CA SER A 7 -0.70 4.13 -1.25
C SER A 7 -0.57 5.58 -1.68
N LEU A 8 0.05 5.80 -2.84
CA LEU A 8 0.24 7.13 -3.42
C LEU A 8 -0.61 7.27 -4.68
N SER A 9 -1.14 8.46 -4.91
CA SER A 9 -1.61 8.95 -6.19
C SER A 9 -0.44 9.58 -6.94
N VAL A 10 0.03 8.92 -7.99
CA VAL A 10 1.24 9.31 -8.72
C VAL A 10 0.86 9.85 -10.10
N LEU A 11 1.36 11.04 -10.45
CA LEU A 11 1.36 11.53 -11.82
C LEU A 11 2.66 11.10 -12.51
N LEU A 12 2.57 10.35 -13.59
CA LEU A 12 3.70 9.90 -14.39
C LEU A 12 3.72 10.61 -15.75
N VAL A 13 4.80 11.33 -16.02
CA VAL A 13 4.98 12.16 -17.21
C VAL A 13 6.19 11.64 -17.98
N ASP A 14 5.98 11.15 -19.20
CA ASP A 14 7.03 10.65 -20.10
C ASP A 14 6.47 10.64 -21.52
N ASP A 15 7.22 11.08 -22.53
CA ASP A 15 6.70 11.17 -23.91
C ASP A 15 6.57 9.79 -24.58
N VAL A 16 7.34 8.80 -24.13
CA VAL A 16 7.33 7.43 -24.65
C VAL A 16 6.27 6.58 -23.94
N SER A 17 5.25 6.15 -24.68
CA SER A 17 4.14 5.34 -24.14
C SER A 17 4.60 4.05 -23.46
N LEU A 18 5.60 3.36 -24.01
CA LEU A 18 6.13 2.13 -23.43
C LEU A 18 6.76 2.36 -22.05
N ASN A 19 7.45 3.49 -21.85
CA ASN A 19 8.01 3.83 -20.53
C ASN A 19 6.90 4.08 -19.53
N ARG A 20 5.86 4.83 -19.94
CA ARG A 20 4.67 5.08 -19.11
C ARG A 20 4.01 3.77 -18.67
N ASP A 21 3.78 2.85 -19.62
CA ASP A 21 3.14 1.56 -19.34
C ASP A 21 3.95 0.69 -18.37
N ILE A 22 5.27 0.62 -18.55
CA ILE A 22 6.16 -0.17 -17.68
C ILE A 22 6.16 0.39 -16.27
N VAL A 23 6.39 1.69 -16.11
CA VAL A 23 6.48 2.33 -14.78
C VAL A 23 5.11 2.33 -14.10
N ALA A 24 4.01 2.56 -14.82
CA ALA A 24 2.66 2.46 -14.26
C ALA A 24 2.33 1.04 -13.75
N ARG A 25 2.76 -0.01 -14.47
CA ARG A 25 2.62 -1.40 -13.99
C ARG A 25 3.44 -1.67 -12.74
N MET A 26 4.67 -1.14 -12.66
CA MET A 26 5.50 -1.25 -11.46
C MET A 26 4.85 -0.56 -10.26
N LEU A 27 4.34 0.67 -10.44
CA LEU A 27 3.61 1.43 -9.42
C LEU A 27 2.38 0.66 -8.93
N SER A 28 1.60 0.12 -9.85
CA SER A 28 0.42 -0.70 -9.52
C SER A 28 0.80 -1.97 -8.75
N GLY A 29 1.88 -2.65 -9.15
CA GLY A 29 2.39 -3.84 -8.46
C GLY A 29 2.85 -3.55 -7.01
N LEU A 30 3.26 -2.32 -6.73
CA LEU A 30 3.61 -1.83 -5.40
C LEU A 30 2.41 -1.27 -4.61
N GLY A 31 1.21 -1.22 -5.21
CA GLY A 31 -0.02 -0.76 -4.57
C GLY A 31 -0.28 0.75 -4.64
N HIS A 32 0.40 1.46 -5.55
CA HIS A 32 0.15 2.87 -5.84
C HIS A 32 -0.79 3.01 -7.05
N ARG A 33 -1.48 4.15 -7.13
CA ARG A 33 -2.27 4.54 -8.29
C ARG A 33 -1.41 5.42 -9.18
N ALA A 34 -1.42 5.17 -10.49
CA ALA A 34 -0.69 5.95 -11.47
C ALA A 34 -1.67 6.54 -12.48
N GLU A 35 -1.61 7.85 -12.64
CA GLU A 35 -2.17 8.54 -13.79
C GLU A 35 -1.02 8.95 -14.71
N THR A 36 -1.16 8.71 -16.02
CA THR A 36 -0.06 8.89 -16.96
C THR A 36 -0.41 9.94 -18.02
N VAL A 37 0.53 10.84 -18.32
CA VAL A 37 0.38 11.86 -19.37
C VAL A 37 1.64 11.95 -20.24
N PRO A 38 1.52 12.31 -21.53
CA PRO A 38 2.65 12.30 -22.46
C PRO A 38 3.51 13.57 -22.46
N THR A 39 3.04 14.70 -21.92
CA THR A 39 3.76 15.98 -22.03
C THR A 39 3.75 16.78 -20.74
N GLY A 40 4.68 17.73 -20.63
CA GLY A 40 4.72 18.70 -19.54
C GLY A 40 3.47 19.58 -19.45
N SER A 41 2.90 19.97 -20.60
CA SER A 41 1.64 20.75 -20.66
C SER A 41 0.47 19.98 -20.07
N ASP A 42 0.33 18.70 -20.42
CA ASP A 42 -0.70 17.83 -19.85
C ASP A 42 -0.50 17.65 -18.34
N ALA A 43 0.75 17.55 -17.89
CA ALA A 43 1.06 17.45 -16.47
C ALA A 43 0.58 18.69 -15.70
N LEU A 44 0.86 19.90 -16.20
CA LEU A 44 0.39 21.15 -15.60
C LEU A 44 -1.13 21.25 -15.61
N GLU A 45 -1.80 20.84 -16.70
CA GLU A 45 -3.26 20.80 -16.74
C GLU A 45 -3.84 19.89 -15.65
N ARG A 46 -3.29 18.69 -15.50
CA ARG A 46 -3.75 17.75 -14.47
C ARG A 46 -3.47 18.24 -13.05
N GLY A 47 -2.32 18.87 -12.80
CA GLY A 47 -1.99 19.46 -11.50
C GLY A 47 -2.86 20.67 -11.11
N ARG A 48 -3.55 21.31 -12.07
CA ARG A 48 -4.59 22.33 -11.80
C ARG A 48 -5.95 21.71 -11.44
N GLN A 49 -6.17 20.45 -11.77
CA GLN A 49 -7.47 19.77 -11.63
C GLN A 49 -7.51 18.83 -10.42
N GLN A 50 -6.36 18.32 -9.98
CA GLN A 50 -6.25 17.46 -8.81
C GLN A 50 -4.87 17.56 -8.14
N VAL A 51 -4.80 17.10 -6.89
CA VAL A 51 -3.57 16.98 -6.11
C VAL A 51 -3.00 15.57 -6.27
N PHE A 52 -1.68 15.46 -6.36
CA PHE A 52 -0.96 14.20 -6.39
C PHE A 52 -0.03 14.09 -5.19
N ASP A 53 0.28 12.85 -4.79
CA ASP A 53 1.24 12.61 -3.73
C ASP A 53 2.69 12.62 -4.24
N LEU A 54 2.87 12.36 -5.53
CA LEU A 54 4.16 12.29 -6.21
C LEU A 54 3.99 12.56 -7.71
N VAL A 55 4.92 13.32 -8.29
CA VAL A 55 5.10 13.44 -9.74
C VAL A 55 6.40 12.76 -10.15
N LEU A 56 6.33 11.82 -11.08
CA LEU A 56 7.50 11.27 -11.78
C LEU A 56 7.59 11.97 -13.14
N MET A 57 8.64 12.76 -13.35
CA MET A 57 8.75 13.68 -14.47
C MET A 57 9.95 13.34 -15.37
N ASP A 58 9.71 12.94 -16.61
CA ASP A 58 10.77 12.85 -17.60
C ASP A 58 11.42 14.22 -17.84
N VAL A 59 12.75 14.26 -17.78
CA VAL A 59 13.51 15.48 -18.01
C VAL A 59 13.49 15.87 -19.48
N HIS A 60 13.57 14.90 -20.38
CA HIS A 60 13.72 15.16 -21.81
C HIS A 60 12.41 14.84 -22.54
N MET A 61 11.60 15.85 -22.78
CA MET A 61 10.35 15.74 -23.56
C MET A 61 10.31 16.82 -24.65
N PRO A 62 9.65 16.56 -25.79
CA PRO A 62 9.39 17.59 -26.79
C PRO A 62 8.49 18.70 -26.25
N GLY A 63 8.74 19.94 -26.70
CA GLY A 63 7.97 21.10 -26.26
C GLY A 63 8.45 21.58 -24.89
N LEU A 64 7.58 21.49 -23.88
CA LEU A 64 7.93 21.87 -22.52
C LEU A 64 8.69 20.73 -21.84
N ASP A 65 9.99 20.92 -21.60
CA ASP A 65 10.83 19.89 -20.99
C ASP A 65 10.49 19.69 -19.50
N GLY A 66 10.99 18.63 -18.88
CA GLY A 66 10.66 18.32 -17.48
C GLY A 66 11.18 19.34 -16.47
N LEU A 67 12.31 20.00 -16.76
CA LEU A 67 12.87 21.03 -15.88
C LEU A 67 12.03 22.30 -15.94
N GLU A 68 11.68 22.76 -17.13
CA GLU A 68 10.77 23.88 -17.36
C GLU A 68 9.38 23.60 -16.79
N THR A 69 8.86 22.40 -17.02
CA THR A 69 7.58 21.95 -16.44
C THR A 69 7.63 22.03 -14.92
N THR A 70 8.72 21.59 -14.29
CA THR A 70 8.86 21.67 -12.83
C THR A 70 8.94 23.10 -12.35
N ARG A 71 9.67 23.99 -13.04
CA ARG A 71 9.70 25.42 -12.69
C ARG A 71 8.29 26.03 -12.76
N CYS A 72 7.52 25.70 -13.79
CA CYS A 72 6.11 26.11 -13.88
C CYS A 72 5.25 25.49 -12.77
N TRP A 73 5.48 24.23 -12.40
CA TRP A 73 4.77 23.57 -11.30
C TRP A 73 4.98 24.30 -9.96
N ARG A 74 6.20 24.80 -9.72
CA ARG A 74 6.56 25.56 -8.52
C ARG A 74 6.11 27.01 -8.56
N ASP A 75 5.72 27.55 -9.72
CA ASP A 75 5.29 28.94 -9.84
C ASP A 75 3.87 29.13 -9.27
N PRO A 76 3.68 29.97 -8.23
CA PRO A 76 2.36 30.26 -7.68
C PRO A 76 1.38 30.83 -8.71
N ALA A 77 1.88 31.53 -9.74
CA ALA A 77 1.06 32.09 -10.80
C ALA A 77 0.52 31.04 -11.78
N ALA A 78 1.09 29.82 -11.79
CA ALA A 78 0.67 28.76 -12.70
C ALA A 78 -0.64 28.08 -12.27
N GLY A 79 -1.13 28.33 -11.04
CA GLY A 79 -2.46 27.92 -10.57
C GLY A 79 -2.59 26.44 -10.21
N LEU A 80 -1.48 25.77 -9.90
CA LEU A 80 -1.48 24.37 -9.45
C LEU A 80 -2.17 24.26 -8.09
N LEU A 81 -2.91 23.18 -7.87
CA LEU A 81 -3.59 22.96 -6.58
C LEU A 81 -2.61 22.64 -5.45
N ASP A 82 -1.49 22.00 -5.78
CA ASP A 82 -0.39 21.74 -4.85
C ASP A 82 0.98 22.00 -5.52
N PRO A 83 1.51 23.22 -5.41
CA PRO A 83 2.83 23.57 -5.92
C PRO A 83 3.99 22.87 -5.18
N ASP A 84 3.75 22.26 -4.02
CA ASP A 84 4.78 21.64 -3.17
C ASP A 84 4.83 20.10 -3.32
N THR A 85 3.98 19.51 -4.17
CA THR A 85 4.01 18.07 -4.46
C THR A 85 5.45 17.62 -4.81
N PRO A 86 5.98 16.53 -4.21
CA PRO A 86 7.29 16.02 -4.57
C PRO A 86 7.39 15.68 -6.06
N VAL A 87 8.43 16.19 -6.74
CA VAL A 87 8.72 15.91 -8.15
C VAL A 87 10.04 15.16 -8.23
N ILE A 88 10.03 13.95 -8.80
CA ILE A 88 11.22 13.12 -8.99
C ILE A 88 11.52 13.03 -10.49
N ALA A 89 12.73 13.43 -10.86
CA ALA A 89 13.20 13.41 -12.24
C ALA A 89 13.35 11.96 -12.75
N LEU A 90 12.94 11.69 -13.98
CA LEU A 90 13.34 10.52 -14.75
C LEU A 90 14.33 11.01 -15.81
N THR A 91 15.60 10.59 -15.72
CA THR A 91 16.67 11.10 -16.58
C THR A 91 17.43 9.97 -17.24
N ALA A 92 17.78 10.11 -18.51
CA ALA A 92 18.74 9.22 -19.18
C ALA A 92 20.19 9.49 -18.74
N ASP A 93 20.48 10.69 -18.24
CA ASP A 93 21.79 11.07 -17.72
C ASP A 93 21.84 10.94 -16.20
N GLY A 94 22.61 9.97 -15.70
CA GLY A 94 22.87 9.75 -14.28
C GLY A 94 24.03 10.57 -13.70
N ARG A 95 24.61 11.49 -14.47
CA ARG A 95 25.75 12.29 -14.03
C ARG A 95 25.35 13.34 -12.97
N PRO A 96 26.30 13.79 -12.14
CA PRO A 96 26.08 14.85 -11.16
C PRO A 96 25.49 16.14 -11.75
N VAL A 97 25.88 16.51 -12.98
CA VAL A 97 25.40 17.74 -13.64
C VAL A 97 23.88 17.70 -13.87
N GLY A 98 23.35 16.59 -14.40
CA GLY A 98 21.91 16.42 -14.58
C GLY A 98 21.15 16.48 -13.26
N ARG A 99 21.71 15.87 -12.20
CA ARG A 99 21.14 15.94 -10.85
C ARG A 99 21.10 17.37 -10.30
N THR A 100 22.16 18.16 -10.50
CA THR A 100 22.21 19.56 -10.08
C THR A 100 21.14 20.40 -10.79
N LEU A 101 20.96 20.22 -12.09
CA LEU A 101 19.93 20.93 -12.86
C LEU A 101 18.51 20.58 -12.39
N ALA A 102 18.25 19.30 -12.10
CA ALA A 102 16.97 18.85 -11.55
C ALA A 102 16.67 19.52 -10.20
N LEU A 103 17.64 19.55 -9.29
CA LEU A 103 17.49 20.21 -7.98
C LEU A 103 17.25 21.72 -8.14
N GLN A 104 17.99 22.39 -9.04
CA GLN A 104 17.81 23.82 -9.32
C GLN A 104 16.44 24.14 -9.95
N ALA A 105 15.83 23.20 -10.66
CA ALA A 105 14.47 23.34 -11.18
C ALA A 105 13.39 23.13 -10.11
N GLY A 106 13.74 22.69 -8.90
CA GLY A 106 12.80 22.43 -7.80
C GLY A 106 12.34 20.97 -7.69
N MET A 107 13.05 20.03 -8.33
CA MET A 107 12.83 18.59 -8.15
C MET A 107 13.46 18.10 -6.85
N ASN A 108 12.88 17.05 -6.25
CA ASN A 108 13.27 16.52 -4.94
C ASN A 108 14.23 15.33 -5.05
N GLY A 109 14.38 14.74 -6.24
CA GLY A 109 15.22 13.57 -6.48
C GLY A 109 15.31 13.21 -7.96
N CYS A 110 16.07 12.17 -8.27
CA CYS A 110 16.29 11.73 -9.64
C CYS A 110 16.42 10.19 -9.72
N LEU A 111 15.82 9.61 -10.75
CA LEU A 111 15.94 8.23 -11.15
C LEU A 111 16.59 8.16 -12.53
N THR A 112 17.57 7.28 -12.69
CA THR A 112 18.18 7.02 -13.99
C THR A 112 17.34 6.02 -14.77
N LYS A 113 17.07 6.31 -16.04
CA LYS A 113 16.47 5.35 -16.97
C LYS A 113 17.53 4.30 -17.39
N PRO A 114 17.18 3.02 -17.52
CA PRO A 114 15.86 2.43 -17.28
C PRO A 114 15.52 2.37 -15.77
N VAL A 115 14.27 2.69 -15.43
CA VAL A 115 13.82 2.76 -14.03
C VAL A 115 13.75 1.36 -13.44
N GLY A 116 14.64 1.06 -12.50
CA GLY A 116 14.62 -0.20 -11.74
C GLY A 116 13.62 -0.18 -10.59
N LEU A 117 13.13 -1.36 -10.18
CA LEU A 117 12.15 -1.49 -9.09
C LEU A 117 12.67 -0.96 -7.75
N ALA A 118 13.95 -1.20 -7.44
CA ALA A 118 14.58 -0.70 -6.21
C ALA A 118 14.69 0.84 -6.21
N GLN A 119 15.02 1.42 -7.37
CA GLN A 119 15.09 2.88 -7.54
C GLN A 119 13.71 3.51 -7.37
N LEU A 120 12.69 2.94 -8.02
CA LEU A 120 11.31 3.39 -7.90
C LEU A 120 10.82 3.30 -6.45
N SER A 121 11.08 2.19 -5.76
CA SER A 121 10.74 2.03 -4.34
C SER A 121 11.38 3.11 -3.47
N GLY A 122 12.67 3.41 -3.67
CA GLY A 122 13.34 4.46 -2.91
C GLY A 122 12.78 5.86 -3.17
N ALA A 123 12.38 6.15 -4.42
CA ALA A 123 11.71 7.42 -4.75
C ALA A 123 10.33 7.54 -4.08
N ILE A 124 9.58 6.45 -4.02
CA ILE A 124 8.29 6.37 -3.30
C ILE A 124 8.49 6.62 -1.81
N ASP A 125 9.47 5.98 -1.19
CA ASP A 125 9.75 6.14 0.24
C ASP A 125 10.18 7.58 0.58
N LEU A 126 10.97 8.20 -0.31
CA LEU A 126 11.32 9.62 -0.20
C LEU A 126 10.07 10.51 -0.31
N ALA A 127 9.21 10.27 -1.30
CA ALA A 127 7.99 11.05 -1.49
C ALA A 127 7.05 10.94 -0.28
N ILE A 128 6.89 9.73 0.28
CA ILE A 128 6.13 9.49 1.50
C ILE A 128 6.68 10.31 2.66
N SER A 129 8.00 10.26 2.88
CA SER A 129 8.64 10.99 3.97
C SER A 129 8.37 12.49 3.86
N LEU A 130 8.53 13.06 2.65
CA LEU A 130 8.25 14.47 2.39
C LEU A 130 6.78 14.81 2.62
N GLN A 131 5.84 13.96 2.21
CA GLN A 131 4.41 14.20 2.42
C GLN A 131 4.02 14.15 3.90
N LEU A 132 4.58 13.20 4.66
CA LEU A 132 4.35 13.11 6.10
C LEU A 132 4.94 14.30 6.85
N GLU A 133 6.13 14.78 6.45
CA GLU A 133 6.74 16.01 6.97
C GLU A 133 5.88 17.26 6.71
N ARG A 134 5.18 17.29 5.57
CA ARG A 134 4.18 18.32 5.22
C ARG A 134 2.86 18.18 5.98
N GLY A 135 2.68 17.11 6.77
CA GLY A 135 1.44 16.83 7.49
C GLY A 135 0.29 16.31 6.61
N ILE A 136 0.61 15.73 5.45
CA ILE A 136 -0.39 15.13 4.55
C ILE A 136 -0.75 13.72 5.04
N ASP A 137 -2.04 13.46 5.22
CA ASP A 137 -2.57 12.14 5.55
C ASP A 137 -2.61 11.23 4.31
N LEU A 138 -1.68 10.28 4.25
CA LEU A 138 -1.60 9.32 3.15
C LEU A 138 -2.58 8.15 3.35
N ALA A 139 -3.14 7.65 2.24
CA ALA A 139 -4.03 6.49 2.27
C ALA A 139 -3.24 5.19 2.55
N PRO A 140 -3.78 4.23 3.30
CA PRO A 140 -3.12 2.94 3.53
C PRO A 140 -2.97 2.12 2.24
N ASN A 141 -1.87 1.39 2.11
CA ASN A 141 -1.57 0.58 0.94
C ASN A 141 -2.46 -0.69 0.87
N PRO A 142 -3.33 -0.82 -0.14
CA PRO A 142 -4.17 -2.01 -0.27
C PRO A 142 -3.37 -3.29 -0.59
N ALA A 143 -2.17 -3.18 -1.14
CA ALA A 143 -1.30 -4.33 -1.38
C ALA A 143 -0.85 -5.01 -0.07
N LEU A 144 -0.77 -4.26 1.02
CA LEU A 144 -0.52 -4.79 2.37
C LEU A 144 -1.78 -5.25 3.10
N LEU A 145 -2.98 -4.94 2.56
CA LEU A 145 -4.24 -5.56 2.99
C LEU A 145 -4.42 -6.97 2.42
N ARG A 146 -3.44 -7.48 1.65
CA ARG A 146 -3.34 -8.91 1.39
C ARG A 146 -2.92 -9.62 2.68
N PRO A 147 -3.65 -10.66 3.10
CA PRO A 147 -3.18 -11.60 4.13
C PRO A 147 -1.69 -11.95 3.98
N LEU A 148 -0.93 -12.03 5.08
CA LEU A 148 0.45 -12.57 5.07
C LEU A 148 0.49 -14.03 4.60
N LEU A 149 -0.65 -14.71 4.65
CA LEU A 149 -0.85 -16.10 4.26
C LEU A 149 -2.14 -16.24 3.45
N ASP A 150 -2.08 -16.94 2.33
CA ASP A 150 -3.28 -17.25 1.55
C ASP A 150 -4.25 -18.10 2.39
N ALA A 151 -5.50 -17.67 2.45
CA ALA A 151 -6.57 -18.42 3.07
C ALA A 151 -6.74 -19.83 2.46
N ALA A 152 -6.38 -19.98 1.17
CA ALA A 152 -6.40 -21.24 0.44
C ALA A 152 -5.18 -22.14 0.72
N ASP A 153 -4.19 -21.69 1.50
CA ASP A 153 -3.03 -22.53 1.85
C ASP A 153 -3.48 -23.77 2.67
N PRO A 154 -3.16 -25.00 2.22
CA PRO A 154 -3.55 -26.23 2.93
C PRO A 154 -3.01 -26.35 4.37
N ALA A 155 -1.87 -25.72 4.69
CA ALA A 155 -1.33 -25.66 6.04
C ALA A 155 -2.15 -24.71 6.93
N VAL A 156 -2.57 -23.56 6.41
CA VAL A 156 -3.46 -22.62 7.12
C VAL A 156 -4.82 -23.25 7.36
N SER A 157 -5.41 -23.85 6.33
CA SER A 157 -6.69 -24.57 6.41
C SER A 157 -6.66 -25.68 7.47
N ARG A 158 -5.59 -26.48 7.51
CA ARG A 158 -5.38 -27.52 8.53
C ARG A 158 -5.20 -26.92 9.92
N GLY A 159 -4.43 -25.84 10.05
CA GLY A 159 -4.22 -25.13 11.31
C GLY A 159 -5.52 -24.60 11.91
N LEU A 160 -6.38 -23.99 11.11
CA LEU A 160 -7.68 -23.46 11.56
C LEU A 160 -8.64 -24.57 12.00
N LEU A 161 -8.70 -25.67 11.25
CA LEU A 161 -9.53 -26.83 11.61
C LEU A 161 -9.02 -27.50 12.90
N ALA A 162 -7.70 -27.63 13.06
CA ALA A 162 -7.09 -28.16 14.28
C ALA A 162 -7.34 -27.24 15.48
N GLY A 163 -7.18 -25.92 15.32
CA GLY A 163 -7.49 -24.93 16.35
C GLY A 163 -8.96 -24.96 16.76
N TYR A 164 -9.88 -25.06 15.80
CA TYR A 164 -11.31 -25.24 16.09
C TYR A 164 -11.62 -26.55 16.82
N ALA A 165 -10.97 -27.66 16.44
CA ALA A 165 -11.12 -28.93 17.13
C ALA A 165 -10.66 -28.82 18.59
N ARG A 166 -9.54 -28.13 18.84
CA ARG A 166 -9.04 -27.86 20.20
C ARG A 166 -10.02 -27.01 21.01
N ILE A 167 -10.53 -25.92 20.45
CA ILE A 167 -11.56 -25.09 21.09
C ILE A 167 -12.78 -25.92 21.49
N ARG A 168 -13.21 -26.88 20.66
CA ARG A 168 -14.35 -27.75 21.00
C ARG A 168 -14.06 -28.67 22.18
N VAL A 169 -12.83 -29.14 22.32
CA VAL A 169 -12.40 -29.98 23.45
C VAL A 169 -12.37 -29.13 24.72
N ASP A 170 -11.71 -27.98 24.68
CA ASP A 170 -11.58 -27.10 25.87
C ASP A 170 -12.91 -26.46 26.26
N TRP A 171 -13.79 -26.20 25.29
CA TRP A 171 -15.15 -25.73 25.57
C TRP A 171 -16.00 -26.80 26.29
N ARG A 172 -15.69 -28.08 26.11
CA ARG A 172 -16.38 -29.18 26.82
C ARG A 172 -15.80 -29.42 28.21
N SER A 173 -14.51 -29.18 28.42
CA SER A 173 -13.88 -29.37 29.73
C SER A 173 -14.33 -28.34 30.76
N GLN A 174 -15.00 -27.26 30.35
CA GLN A 174 -15.40 -26.14 31.23
C GLN A 174 -14.20 -25.44 31.90
N GLU A 175 -12.99 -25.64 31.38
CA GLU A 175 -11.78 -25.03 31.92
C GLU A 175 -11.52 -23.68 31.23
N ARG A 176 -11.81 -22.59 31.94
CA ARG A 176 -11.68 -21.20 31.43
C ARG A 176 -10.31 -20.93 30.80
N GLN A 177 -9.23 -21.30 31.50
CA GLN A 177 -7.87 -20.97 31.07
C GLN A 177 -7.48 -21.70 29.78
N ARG A 178 -7.88 -22.97 29.62
CA ARG A 178 -7.64 -23.73 28.40
C ARG A 178 -8.41 -23.15 27.22
N LEU A 179 -9.69 -22.81 27.43
CA LEU A 179 -10.51 -22.23 26.37
C LEU A 179 -9.97 -20.86 25.91
N LEU A 180 -9.53 -20.01 26.84
CA LEU A 180 -8.87 -18.74 26.51
C LEU A 180 -7.59 -18.95 25.70
N GLY A 181 -6.73 -19.88 26.11
CA GLY A 181 -5.50 -20.19 25.36
C GLY A 181 -5.78 -20.62 23.92
N SER A 182 -6.77 -21.49 23.72
CA SER A 182 -7.16 -21.97 22.39
C SER A 182 -7.83 -20.91 21.52
N LEU A 183 -8.64 -20.01 22.12
CA LEU A 183 -9.20 -18.86 21.41
C LEU A 183 -8.09 -17.86 21.02
N HIS A 184 -7.18 -17.55 21.94
CA HIS A 184 -6.07 -16.64 21.71
C HIS A 184 -5.16 -17.13 20.56
N ALA A 185 -4.79 -18.41 20.58
CA ALA A 185 -3.99 -19.02 19.52
C ALA A 185 -4.69 -18.94 18.15
N LEU A 186 -5.99 -19.21 18.09
CA LEU A 186 -6.75 -19.12 16.84
C LEU A 186 -6.91 -17.67 16.36
N LYS A 187 -7.04 -16.71 17.28
CA LYS A 187 -7.09 -15.28 16.96
C LYS A 187 -5.79 -14.81 16.29
N GLY A 188 -4.64 -15.20 16.83
CA GLY A 188 -3.33 -14.89 16.24
C GLY A 188 -3.19 -15.42 14.81
N CYS A 189 -3.61 -16.67 14.58
CA CYS A 189 -3.60 -17.29 13.24
C CYS A 189 -4.57 -16.60 12.26
N ALA A 190 -5.78 -16.24 12.71
CA ALA A 190 -6.77 -15.56 11.88
C ALA A 190 -6.36 -14.11 11.51
N GLY A 191 -5.67 -13.41 12.42
CA GLY A 191 -5.17 -12.05 12.18
C GLY A 191 -4.02 -12.01 11.18
N GLN A 192 -3.18 -13.03 11.14
CA GLN A 192 -2.07 -13.13 10.19
C GLN A 192 -2.53 -13.59 8.78
N THR A 193 -3.68 -14.24 8.69
CA THR A 193 -4.26 -14.78 7.43
C THR A 193 -5.34 -13.88 6.83
N GLY A 194 -5.47 -12.63 7.33
CA GLY A 194 -6.47 -11.64 6.88
C GLY A 194 -7.92 -12.13 6.91
N MET A 195 -8.21 -13.15 7.73
CA MET A 195 -9.53 -13.76 7.86
C MET A 195 -10.40 -12.98 8.87
N ALA A 196 -10.70 -11.73 8.54
CA ALA A 196 -11.39 -10.78 9.43
C ALA A 196 -12.69 -11.34 10.05
N ARG A 197 -13.45 -12.15 9.29
CA ARG A 197 -14.69 -12.79 9.77
C ARG A 197 -14.45 -13.84 10.85
N ILE A 198 -13.32 -14.57 10.81
CA ILE A 198 -12.94 -15.55 11.82
C ILE A 198 -12.38 -14.80 13.04
N GLN A 199 -11.47 -13.86 12.82
CA GLN A 199 -10.87 -13.04 13.88
C GLN A 199 -11.93 -12.34 14.73
N ALA A 200 -12.83 -11.57 14.12
CA ALA A 200 -13.90 -10.85 14.84
C ALA A 200 -14.89 -11.77 15.58
N ARG A 201 -14.89 -13.06 15.26
CA ARG A 201 -15.74 -14.07 15.92
C ARG A 201 -15.03 -14.70 17.10
N VAL A 202 -13.76 -15.03 16.93
CA VAL A 202 -12.89 -15.55 17.98
C VAL A 202 -12.72 -14.50 19.07
N GLU A 203 -12.50 -13.24 18.70
CA GLU A 203 -12.42 -12.12 19.64
C GLU A 203 -13.67 -11.99 20.50
N ARG A 204 -14.88 -12.00 19.90
CA ARG A 204 -16.14 -11.98 20.66
C ARG A 204 -16.30 -13.15 21.63
N LEU A 205 -15.80 -14.33 21.27
CA LEU A 205 -15.81 -15.50 22.15
C LEU A 205 -14.81 -15.33 23.30
N GLU A 206 -13.60 -14.86 22.99
CA GLU A 206 -12.52 -14.62 23.95
C GLU A 206 -12.93 -13.56 24.98
N THR A 207 -13.43 -12.40 24.53
CA THR A 207 -13.93 -11.33 25.40
C THR A 207 -15.03 -11.83 26.34
N ARG A 208 -15.96 -12.65 25.84
CA ARG A 208 -17.03 -13.23 26.67
C ARG A 208 -16.48 -14.12 27.77
N VAL A 209 -15.54 -15.01 27.44
CA VAL A 209 -14.90 -15.91 28.40
C VAL A 209 -14.12 -15.11 29.45
N TRP A 210 -13.46 -14.03 29.01
CA TRP A 210 -12.71 -13.12 29.87
C TRP A 210 -13.64 -12.40 30.87
N GLN A 211 -14.81 -11.95 30.42
CA GLN A 211 -15.88 -11.36 31.25
C GLN A 211 -16.62 -12.39 32.13
N GLY A 212 -16.18 -13.65 32.15
CA GLY A 212 -16.74 -14.70 32.99
C GLY A 212 -17.94 -15.45 32.40
N GLY A 213 -18.39 -15.09 31.20
CA GLY A 213 -19.47 -15.80 30.50
C GLY A 213 -18.98 -17.03 29.74
N TRP A 214 -19.80 -18.08 29.66
CA TRP A 214 -19.48 -19.25 28.82
C TRP A 214 -20.11 -19.15 27.42
N PRO A 215 -19.35 -19.37 26.33
CA PRO A 215 -19.91 -19.39 25.00
C PRO A 215 -21.02 -20.43 24.83
N SER A 216 -22.10 -20.06 24.14
CA SER A 216 -23.17 -21.01 23.84
C SER A 216 -22.74 -22.02 22.78
N ARG A 217 -23.34 -23.20 22.79
CA ARG A 217 -23.12 -24.23 21.74
C ARG A 217 -23.41 -23.69 20.33
N ARG A 218 -24.38 -22.77 20.20
CA ARG A 218 -24.68 -22.08 18.93
C ARG A 218 -23.49 -21.23 18.48
N ALA A 219 -22.85 -20.48 19.37
CA ALA A 219 -21.71 -19.63 19.06
C ALA A 219 -20.48 -20.45 18.61
N ILE A 220 -20.16 -21.55 19.31
CA ILE A 220 -19.08 -22.47 18.93
C ILE A 220 -19.34 -23.11 17.56
N ARG A 221 -20.55 -23.67 17.33
CA ARG A 221 -20.88 -24.25 16.01
C ARG A 221 -20.80 -23.23 14.89
N ALA A 222 -21.18 -21.99 15.17
CA ALA A 222 -21.17 -20.96 14.18
C ALA A 222 -19.74 -20.60 13.76
N LEU A 223 -18.77 -20.54 14.69
CA LEU A 223 -17.35 -20.39 14.38
C LEU A 223 -16.87 -21.47 13.39
N GLY A 224 -17.20 -22.74 13.67
CA GLY A 224 -16.84 -23.86 12.78
C GLY A 224 -17.47 -23.80 11.39
N ARG A 225 -18.64 -23.16 11.21
CA ARG A 225 -19.22 -22.94 9.88
C ARG A 225 -18.42 -21.92 9.07
N VAL A 226 -17.97 -20.85 9.70
CA VAL A 226 -17.17 -19.81 9.02
C VAL A 226 -15.79 -20.34 8.65
N ILE A 227 -15.16 -21.15 9.52
CA ILE A 227 -13.87 -21.78 9.22
C ILE A 227 -13.99 -22.72 8.01
N ARG A 228 -15.07 -23.53 7.94
CA ARG A 228 -15.28 -24.43 6.79
C ARG A 228 -15.66 -23.72 5.50
N SER A 229 -16.33 -22.58 5.55
CA SER A 229 -16.68 -21.82 4.34
C SER A 229 -15.50 -21.10 3.71
N VAL A 230 -14.37 -21.01 4.42
CA VAL A 230 -13.11 -20.43 3.90
C VAL A 230 -12.23 -21.53 3.28
N ASN A 231 -12.52 -22.81 3.55
CA ASN A 231 -11.76 -23.97 3.10
C ASN A 231 -12.52 -24.80 2.02
N ALA A 232 -13.56 -24.24 1.40
CA ALA A 232 -14.40 -24.87 0.40
C ALA A 232 -14.25 -24.12 -0.93
#